data_AF-A0A9D8XN23-F1
#
_entry.id   AF-A0A9D8XN23-F1
#
_cell.length_a   1.000
_cell.length_b   1.000
_cell.length_c   1.000
_cell.angle_alpha   90.00
_cell.angle_beta   90.00
_cell.angle_gamma   90.00
#
_symmetry.space_group_name_H-M   'P 1'
#
loop_
_entity.id
_entity.type
_entity.pdbx_description
1 polymer ?
#
loop_
_entity_poly.entity_id
_entity_poly.type
_entity_poly.pdbx_seq_one_letter_code
_entity_poly.pdbx_strand_id
1 'polypeptide(L)'
;ILILMKNMRWLPEAVKKTLARLLAKRLITYLNEFRPIPVRRGCSRDAINTLNSSVDALKNGENLLIFPEQPRSHGASIDQEAALAEPLRELYTGFAQLGRLYYQACGKNLHFFPMYIHRQKKTLYIGEPVVYKHLGDAVAEKQLISKQLYQALRAMEKQEQAE
;
A
#
# COMPACT_ATOMS: atom_id res chain seq x y z
N ILE A 1 1.83 17.36 -8.03
CA ILE A 1 1.43 18.44 -8.98
C ILE A 1 1.86 19.82 -8.47
N LEU A 2 1.43 20.28 -7.28
CA LEU A 2 1.82 21.60 -6.74
C LEU A 2 3.34 21.78 -6.57
N ILE A 3 4.05 20.73 -6.13
CA ILE A 3 5.51 20.75 -5.95
C ILE A 3 6.25 20.89 -7.30
N LEU A 4 5.77 20.23 -8.36
CA LEU A 4 6.30 20.34 -9.73
C LEU A 4 6.12 21.75 -10.31
N MET A 5 5.00 22.39 -10.02
CA MET A 5 4.68 23.73 -10.55
C MET A 5 5.39 24.87 -9.81
N LYS A 6 5.88 24.62 -8.59
CA LYS A 6 6.68 25.57 -7.80
C LYS A 6 8.02 25.91 -8.48
N ASN A 7 8.56 25.00 -9.29
CA ASN A 7 9.81 25.20 -10.03
C ASN A 7 9.63 25.93 -11.38
N MET A 8 8.40 26.10 -11.87
CA MET A 8 8.12 26.79 -13.14
C MET A 8 7.93 28.29 -12.89
N ARG A 9 9.03 29.02 -12.65
CA ARG A 9 9.03 30.47 -12.38
C ARG A 9 8.51 31.34 -13.54
N TRP A 10 8.47 30.79 -14.76
CA TRP A 10 8.16 31.52 -16.00
C TRP A 10 6.67 31.60 -16.36
N LEU A 11 5.78 30.89 -15.65
CA LEU A 11 4.34 30.86 -15.96
C LEU A 11 3.53 31.81 -15.04
N PRO A 12 2.55 32.56 -15.55
CA PRO A 12 1.66 33.38 -14.72
C PRO A 12 0.85 32.53 -13.71
N GLU A 13 0.65 33.05 -12.49
CA GLU A 13 -0.03 32.34 -11.40
C GLU A 13 -1.48 31.91 -11.72
N ALA A 14 -2.21 32.70 -12.51
CA ALA A 14 -3.56 32.38 -12.94
C ALA A 14 -3.60 31.14 -13.86
N VAL A 15 -2.62 31.01 -14.76
CA VAL A 15 -2.48 29.87 -15.67
C VAL A 15 -2.11 28.62 -14.89
N LYS A 16 -1.17 28.73 -13.92
CA LYS A 16 -0.80 27.63 -13.02
C LYS A 16 -2.01 27.08 -12.28
N LYS A 17 -2.81 27.94 -11.63
CA LYS A 17 -4.00 27.50 -10.88
C LYS A 17 -5.05 26.83 -11.77
N THR A 18 -5.18 27.28 -13.01
CA THR A 18 -6.17 26.71 -13.94
C THR A 18 -5.72 25.36 -14.48
N LEU A 19 -4.45 25.25 -14.90
CA LEU A 19 -3.86 23.99 -15.31
C LEU A 19 -3.85 22.96 -14.17
N ALA A 20 -3.47 23.38 -12.96
CA ALA A 20 -3.49 22.52 -11.77
C ALA A 20 -4.90 21.98 -11.49
N ARG A 21 -5.93 22.82 -11.57
CA ARG A 21 -7.33 22.39 -11.38
C ARG A 21 -7.77 21.37 -12.43
N LEU A 22 -7.42 21.59 -13.69
CA LEU A 22 -7.79 20.70 -14.79
C LEU A 22 -7.08 19.34 -14.65
N LEU A 23 -5.77 19.35 -14.39
CA LEU A 23 -4.98 18.14 -14.14
C LEU A 23 -5.45 17.41 -12.87
N ALA A 24 -5.78 18.14 -11.80
CA ALA A 24 -6.30 17.55 -10.58
C ALA A 24 -7.65 16.86 -10.83
N LYS A 25 -8.57 17.50 -11.58
CA LYS A 25 -9.84 16.87 -11.93
C LYS A 25 -9.63 15.56 -12.69
N ARG A 26 -8.73 15.56 -13.68
CA ARG A 26 -8.41 14.36 -14.46
C ARG A 26 -7.76 13.28 -13.59
N LEU A 27 -6.79 13.64 -12.77
CA LEU A 27 -6.12 12.73 -11.85
C LEU A 27 -7.10 12.11 -10.85
N ILE A 28 -8.02 12.88 -10.28
CA ILE A 28 -9.05 12.36 -9.36
C ILE A 28 -9.93 11.35 -10.08
N THR A 29 -10.34 11.62 -11.32
CA THR A 29 -11.11 10.65 -12.13
C THR A 29 -10.34 9.34 -12.28
N TYR A 30 -9.08 9.39 -12.72
CA TYR A 30 -8.25 8.19 -12.86
C TYR A 30 -8.01 7.46 -11.53
N LEU A 31 -7.79 8.18 -10.44
CA LEU A 31 -7.61 7.58 -9.12
C LEU A 31 -8.89 6.89 -8.62
N ASN A 32 -10.07 7.41 -8.96
CA ASN A 32 -11.34 6.80 -8.61
C ASN A 32 -11.62 5.52 -9.41
N GLU A 33 -11.03 5.34 -10.60
CA GLU A 33 -11.14 4.10 -11.37
C GLU A 33 -10.49 2.91 -10.65
N PHE A 34 -9.48 3.14 -9.80
CA PHE A 34 -8.88 2.12 -8.94
C PHE A 34 -9.77 1.67 -7.77
N ARG A 35 -11.00 2.22 -7.65
CA ARG A 35 -11.96 1.92 -6.57
C ARG A 35 -11.29 1.95 -5.18
N PRO A 36 -10.67 3.08 -4.79
CA PRO A 36 -9.91 3.15 -3.55
C PRO A 36 -10.83 2.93 -2.34
N ILE A 37 -10.41 2.06 -1.43
CA ILE A 37 -11.11 1.83 -0.16
C ILE A 37 -10.58 2.85 0.87
N PRO A 38 -11.44 3.74 1.40
CA PRO A 38 -10.99 4.81 2.28
C PRO A 38 -10.56 4.28 3.64
N VAL A 39 -9.26 4.42 3.97
CA VAL A 39 -8.71 4.06 5.28
C VAL A 39 -8.84 5.27 6.21
N ARG A 40 -9.82 5.24 7.13
CA ARG A 40 -9.98 6.31 8.14
C ARG A 40 -9.21 5.98 9.41
N ARG A 41 -8.59 7.00 10.00
CA ARG A 41 -7.92 6.94 11.30
C ARG A 41 -8.79 7.68 12.31
N GLY A 42 -9.21 7.01 13.39
CA GLY A 42 -9.95 7.69 14.46
C GLY A 42 -10.86 6.80 15.31
N CYS A 43 -11.43 5.73 14.76
CA CYS A 43 -12.37 4.85 15.47
C CYS A 43 -12.24 3.39 15.03
N SER A 44 -12.35 2.43 15.96
CA SER A 44 -12.32 0.99 15.67
C SER A 44 -13.39 0.56 14.66
N ARG A 45 -14.56 1.24 14.68
CA ARG A 45 -15.65 1.00 13.73
C ARG A 45 -15.23 1.28 12.28
N ASP A 46 -14.45 2.33 12.04
CA ASP A 46 -14.00 2.67 10.69
C ASP A 46 -12.99 1.67 10.15
N ALA A 47 -12.12 1.14 11.01
CA ALA A 47 -11.19 0.07 10.65
C ALA A 47 -11.94 -1.21 10.25
N ILE A 48 -12.99 -1.58 10.99
CA ILE A 48 -13.84 -2.73 10.66
C ILE A 48 -14.56 -2.50 9.31
N ASN A 49 -15.12 -1.31 9.08
CA ASN A 49 -15.78 -0.99 7.81
C ASN A 49 -14.82 -1.09 6.62
N THR A 50 -13.56 -0.65 6.80
CA THR A 50 -12.50 -0.77 5.79
C THR A 50 -12.20 -2.23 5.49
N LEU A 51 -12.09 -3.08 6.51
CA LEU A 51 -11.86 -4.52 6.35
C LEU A 51 -13.03 -5.21 5.65
N ASN A 52 -14.26 -4.89 6.01
CA ASN A 52 -15.45 -5.47 5.37
C ASN A 52 -15.52 -5.09 3.89
N SER A 53 -15.32 -3.81 3.56
CA SER A 53 -15.28 -3.33 2.17
C SER A 53 -14.17 -4.02 1.37
N SER A 54 -13.03 -4.27 2.01
CA SER A 54 -11.90 -5.00 1.41
C SER A 54 -12.27 -6.46 1.12
N VAL A 55 -12.96 -7.13 2.04
CA VAL A 55 -13.43 -8.51 1.85
C VAL A 55 -14.47 -8.58 0.73
N ASP A 56 -15.38 -7.61 0.64
CA ASP A 56 -16.37 -7.55 -0.44
C ASP A 56 -15.72 -7.38 -1.83
N ALA A 57 -14.70 -6.51 -1.94
CA ALA A 57 -13.93 -6.39 -3.17
C ALA A 57 -13.24 -7.71 -3.55
N LEU A 58 -12.58 -8.37 -2.59
CA LEU A 58 -11.93 -9.66 -2.80
C LEU A 58 -12.93 -10.75 -3.21
N LYS A 59 -14.12 -10.78 -2.62
CA LYS A 59 -15.20 -11.72 -2.97
C LYS A 59 -15.67 -11.57 -4.41
N ASN A 60 -15.64 -10.35 -4.93
CA ASN A 60 -15.98 -10.05 -6.32
C ASN A 60 -14.85 -10.40 -7.31
N GLY A 61 -13.75 -10.99 -6.83
CA GLY A 61 -12.58 -11.33 -7.65
C GLY A 61 -11.65 -10.15 -7.93
N GLU A 62 -11.80 -9.04 -7.22
CA GLU A 62 -10.93 -7.87 -7.34
C GLU A 62 -9.62 -8.09 -6.57
N ASN A 63 -8.51 -7.53 -7.06
CA ASN A 63 -7.23 -7.56 -6.38
C ASN A 63 -7.07 -6.32 -5.50
N LEU A 64 -6.49 -6.50 -4.31
CA LEU A 64 -6.32 -5.43 -3.34
C LEU A 64 -4.85 -5.08 -3.15
N LEU A 65 -4.51 -3.80 -3.39
CA LEU A 65 -3.20 -3.24 -3.06
C LEU A 65 -3.23 -2.60 -1.68
N ILE A 66 -2.37 -3.06 -0.77
CA ILE A 66 -2.28 -2.56 0.60
C ILE A 66 -0.84 -2.14 0.89
N PHE A 67 -0.68 -1.01 1.59
CA PHE A 67 0.60 -0.56 2.13
C PHE A 67 0.60 -0.73 3.65
N PRO A 68 1.12 -1.86 4.18
CA PRO A 68 1.07 -2.16 5.61
C PRO A 68 2.21 -1.53 6.42
N GLU A 69 3.10 -0.76 5.79
CA GLU A 69 4.21 -0.09 6.47
C GLU A 69 3.74 0.99 7.45
N GLN A 70 4.47 1.15 8.57
CA GLN A 70 4.20 2.23 9.51
C GLN A 70 4.36 3.61 8.84
N PRO A 71 3.46 4.59 9.07
CA PRO A 71 3.55 5.90 8.44
C PRO A 71 4.81 6.65 8.89
N ARG A 72 5.33 7.53 8.02
CA ARG A 72 6.43 8.44 8.39
C ARG A 72 5.89 9.48 9.39
N SER A 73 6.60 9.69 10.51
CA SER A 73 6.30 10.78 11.44
C SER A 73 6.33 12.09 10.66
N HIS A 74 5.23 12.83 10.66
CA HIS A 74 5.15 14.13 9.98
C HIS A 74 6.02 15.11 10.76
N GLY A 75 7.19 15.47 10.24
CA GLY A 75 8.10 16.42 10.90
C GLY A 75 9.58 16.26 10.58
N ALA A 76 10.02 15.11 10.06
CA ALA A 76 11.35 15.03 9.48
C ALA A 76 11.36 15.85 8.18
N SER A 77 12.16 16.91 8.14
CA SER A 77 12.54 17.59 6.91
C SER A 77 12.99 16.51 5.92
N ILE A 78 12.20 16.30 4.87
CA ILE A 78 12.54 15.34 3.82
C ILE A 78 13.63 16.00 3.00
N ASP A 79 14.87 15.89 3.48
CA ASP A 79 15.99 15.75 2.57
C ASP A 79 15.66 14.48 1.78
N GLN A 80 15.25 14.67 0.52
CA GLN A 80 14.70 13.58 -0.30
C GLN A 80 15.67 12.40 -0.25
N GLU A 81 16.98 12.67 -0.33
CA GLU A 81 18.11 11.75 -0.22
C GLU A 81 18.19 10.94 1.08
N ALA A 82 17.92 11.52 2.25
CA ALA A 82 17.90 10.76 3.50
C ALA A 82 16.70 9.78 3.54
N ALA A 83 15.55 10.18 3.00
CA ALA A 83 14.41 9.28 2.82
C ALA A 83 14.62 8.24 1.68
N LEU A 84 15.67 8.38 0.86
CA LEU A 84 16.03 7.43 -0.22
C LEU A 84 16.78 6.20 0.29
N ALA A 85 17.47 6.29 1.43
CA ALA A 85 18.34 5.22 1.95
C ALA A 85 17.71 4.44 3.13
N GLU A 86 16.49 4.80 3.53
CA GLU A 86 15.86 4.22 4.71
C GLU A 86 15.44 2.76 4.48
N PRO A 87 15.81 1.85 5.41
CA PRO A 87 15.53 0.42 5.28
C PRO A 87 14.02 0.14 5.33
N LEU A 88 13.60 -1.01 4.75
CA LEU A 88 12.21 -1.50 4.85
C LEU A 88 11.66 -1.39 6.28
N ARG A 89 10.50 -0.75 6.41
CA ARG A 89 9.88 -0.48 7.72
C ARG A 89 9.08 -1.69 8.19
N GLU A 90 8.86 -1.77 9.49
CA GLU A 90 7.99 -2.79 10.05
C GLU A 90 6.58 -2.70 9.48
N LEU A 91 5.96 -3.86 9.29
CA LEU A 91 4.59 -3.97 8.80
C LEU A 91 3.62 -4.07 9.99
N TYR A 92 2.53 -3.32 9.95
CA TYR A 92 1.40 -3.57 10.83
C TYR A 92 0.75 -4.91 10.49
N THR A 93 0.31 -5.68 11.48
CA THR A 93 -0.28 -7.01 11.26
C THR A 93 -1.78 -6.98 10.94
N GLY A 94 -2.44 -5.83 11.09
CA GLY A 94 -3.89 -5.70 10.99
C GLY A 94 -4.47 -6.12 9.63
N PHE A 95 -3.73 -5.89 8.54
CA PHE A 95 -4.18 -6.28 7.20
C PHE A 95 -4.31 -7.81 7.04
N ALA A 96 -3.51 -8.60 7.77
CA ALA A 96 -3.54 -10.07 7.68
C ALA A 96 -4.86 -10.65 8.22
N GLN A 97 -5.66 -9.87 8.97
CA GLN A 97 -7.02 -10.23 9.36
C GLN A 97 -7.93 -10.48 8.14
N LEU A 98 -7.64 -9.90 6.98
CA LEU A 98 -8.36 -10.15 5.74
C LEU A 98 -8.36 -11.63 5.37
N GLY A 99 -7.28 -12.37 5.65
CA GLY A 99 -7.20 -13.80 5.34
C GLY A 99 -8.31 -14.59 6.04
N ARG A 100 -8.47 -14.36 7.35
CA ARG A 100 -9.54 -14.97 8.13
C ARG A 100 -10.93 -14.54 7.66
N LEU A 101 -11.16 -13.24 7.47
CA LEU A 101 -12.48 -12.73 7.09
C LEU A 101 -12.89 -13.22 5.69
N TYR A 102 -11.94 -13.26 4.75
CA TYR A 102 -12.17 -13.79 3.41
C TYR A 102 -12.46 -15.30 3.42
N TYR A 103 -11.70 -16.07 4.20
CA TYR A 103 -11.96 -17.50 4.37
C TYR A 103 -13.35 -17.74 4.99
N GLN A 104 -13.73 -16.98 6.01
CA GLN A 104 -15.07 -17.08 6.60
C GLN A 104 -16.20 -16.76 5.62
N ALA A 105 -15.96 -15.84 4.68
CA ALA A 105 -16.96 -15.41 3.72
C ALA A 105 -17.09 -16.35 2.49
N CYS A 106 -16.03 -17.07 2.11
CA CYS A 106 -15.98 -17.82 0.85
C CYS A 106 -15.42 -19.25 0.95
N GLY A 107 -14.86 -19.65 2.09
CA GLY A 107 -14.19 -20.94 2.28
C GLY A 107 -12.87 -21.10 1.52
N LYS A 108 -12.30 -20.00 0.99
CA LYS A 108 -11.07 -20.00 0.18
C LYS A 108 -9.92 -19.32 0.94
N ASN A 109 -8.70 -19.85 0.79
CA ASN A 109 -7.52 -19.24 1.37
C ASN A 109 -7.12 -17.98 0.57
N LEU A 110 -6.87 -16.87 1.27
CA LEU A 110 -6.41 -15.62 0.65
C LEU A 110 -4.91 -15.67 0.37
N HIS A 111 -4.48 -15.18 -0.78
CA HIS A 111 -3.07 -15.07 -1.17
C HIS A 111 -2.58 -13.63 -0.98
N PHE A 112 -1.46 -13.48 -0.27
CA PHE A 112 -0.79 -12.19 -0.09
C PHE A 112 0.49 -12.16 -0.91
N PHE A 113 0.54 -11.31 -1.93
CA PHE A 113 1.73 -11.18 -2.78
C PHE A 113 2.63 -10.05 -2.25
N PRO A 114 3.91 -10.34 -1.92
CA PRO A 114 4.88 -9.30 -1.62
C PRO A 114 5.22 -8.54 -2.90
N MET A 115 5.11 -7.22 -2.85
CA MET A 115 5.36 -6.34 -3.99
C MET A 115 6.47 -5.35 -3.64
N TYR A 116 7.54 -5.36 -4.42
CA TYR A 116 8.73 -4.54 -4.22
C TYR A 116 8.96 -3.63 -5.42
N ILE A 117 9.26 -2.35 -5.17
CA ILE A 117 9.53 -1.37 -6.22
C ILE A 117 11.03 -1.14 -6.28
N HIS A 118 11.67 -1.61 -7.36
CA HIS A 118 13.06 -1.27 -7.64
C HIS A 118 13.11 0.12 -8.28
N ARG A 119 13.61 1.07 -7.51
CA ARG A 119 13.48 2.49 -7.84
C ARG A 119 14.42 2.91 -8.97
N GLN A 120 15.63 2.35 -9.03
CA GLN A 120 16.62 2.68 -10.07
C GLN A 120 16.19 2.15 -11.44
N LYS A 121 15.76 0.88 -11.50
CA LYS A 121 15.25 0.25 -12.73
C LYS A 121 13.84 0.68 -13.10
N LYS A 122 13.12 1.34 -12.18
CA LYS A 122 11.70 1.71 -12.30
C LYS A 122 10.81 0.49 -12.58
N THR A 123 11.14 -0.62 -11.92
CA THR A 123 10.51 -1.93 -12.13
C THR A 123 9.77 -2.37 -10.87
N LEU A 124 8.60 -2.98 -11.07
CA LEU A 124 7.84 -3.61 -10.01
C LEU A 124 8.11 -5.12 -9.99
N TYR A 125 8.51 -5.65 -8.85
CA TYR A 125 8.71 -7.08 -8.62
C TYR A 125 7.57 -7.61 -7.76
N ILE A 126 7.01 -8.74 -8.17
CA ILE A 126 5.98 -9.47 -7.44
C ILE A 126 6.59 -10.82 -7.07
N GLY A 127 6.65 -11.13 -5.78
CA GLY A 127 7.18 -12.41 -5.31
C GLY A 127 6.11 -13.47 -5.10
N GLU A 128 6.57 -14.61 -4.60
CA GLU A 128 5.70 -15.74 -4.28
C GLU A 128 4.67 -15.40 -3.20
N PRO A 129 3.43 -15.90 -3.33
CA PRO A 129 2.36 -15.58 -2.39
C PRO A 129 2.58 -16.25 -1.03
N VAL A 130 2.28 -15.49 0.01
CA VAL A 130 2.05 -16.02 1.35
C VAL A 130 0.57 -16.36 1.47
N VAL A 131 0.25 -17.64 1.67
CA VAL A 131 -1.13 -18.15 1.69
C VAL A 131 -1.65 -18.24 3.11
N TYR A 132 -2.84 -17.67 3.36
CA TYR A 132 -3.53 -17.81 4.64
C TYR A 132 -3.91 -19.27 4.94
N LYS A 133 -3.59 -19.75 6.14
CA LYS A 133 -3.97 -21.08 6.63
C LYS A 133 -5.00 -20.97 7.76
N HIS A 134 -6.15 -21.60 7.57
CA HIS A 134 -7.28 -21.53 8.52
C HIS A 134 -7.23 -22.58 9.64
N LEU A 135 -6.31 -23.54 9.60
CA LEU A 135 -6.26 -24.69 10.51
C LEU A 135 -5.61 -24.41 11.87
N GLY A 136 -5.06 -23.21 12.09
CA GLY A 136 -4.29 -22.85 13.28
C GLY A 136 -4.89 -21.68 14.08
N ASP A 137 -4.13 -21.22 15.09
CA ASP A 137 -4.46 -20.00 15.82
C ASP A 137 -4.45 -18.77 14.89
N ALA A 138 -5.60 -18.11 14.76
CA ALA A 138 -5.77 -16.94 13.92
C ALA A 138 -4.86 -15.77 14.32
N VAL A 139 -4.49 -15.63 15.60
CA VAL A 139 -3.57 -14.56 16.03
C VAL A 139 -2.15 -14.87 15.58
N ALA A 140 -1.67 -16.09 15.83
CA ALA A 140 -0.37 -16.55 15.36
C ALA A 140 -0.24 -16.48 13.83
N GLU A 141 -1.27 -16.89 13.09
CA GLU A 141 -1.27 -16.87 11.63
C GLU A 141 -1.12 -15.45 11.07
N LYS A 142 -1.78 -14.45 11.67
CA LYS A 142 -1.63 -13.04 11.26
C LYS A 142 -0.19 -12.55 11.41
N GLN A 143 0.45 -12.88 12.52
CA GLN A 143 1.85 -12.52 12.78
C GLN A 143 2.78 -13.25 11.80
N LEU A 144 2.50 -14.53 11.53
CA LEU A 144 3.27 -15.35 10.59
C LEU A 144 3.23 -14.77 9.18
N ILE A 145 2.04 -14.42 8.68
CA ILE A 145 1.87 -13.81 7.35
C ILE A 145 2.66 -12.51 7.24
N SER A 146 2.50 -11.62 8.23
CA SER A 146 3.23 -10.35 8.26
C SER A 146 4.75 -10.56 8.28
N LYS A 147 5.24 -11.53 9.05
CA LYS A 147 6.66 -11.86 9.13
C LYS A 147 7.19 -12.43 7.81
N GLN A 148 6.47 -13.35 7.19
CA GLN A 148 6.86 -13.96 5.91
C GLN A 148 6.89 -12.92 4.79
N LEU A 149 5.89 -12.04 4.71
CA LEU A 149 5.87 -10.94 3.75
C LEU A 149 7.04 -9.97 3.96
N TYR A 150 7.31 -9.61 5.20
CA TYR A 150 8.46 -8.75 5.52
C TYR A 150 9.79 -9.39 5.11
N GLN A 151 9.97 -10.69 5.39
CA GLN A 151 11.16 -11.44 4.97
C GLN A 151 11.29 -11.51 3.45
N ALA A 152 10.19 -11.73 2.72
CA ALA A 152 10.19 -11.75 1.26
C ALA A 152 10.57 -10.38 0.68
N LEU A 153 10.00 -9.29 1.20
CA LEU A 153 10.38 -7.92 0.79
C LEU A 153 11.86 -7.63 1.07
N ARG A 154 12.36 -8.04 2.24
CA ARG A 154 13.79 -7.90 2.61
C ARG A 154 14.72 -8.70 1.69
N ALA A 155 14.30 -9.87 1.24
CA ALA A 155 15.06 -10.65 0.27
C ALA A 155 15.15 -9.92 -1.08
N MET A 156 14.04 -9.34 -1.56
CA MET A 156 14.01 -8.55 -2.79
C MET A 156 14.86 -7.27 -2.68
N GLU A 157 14.80 -6.57 -1.55
CA GLU A 157 15.63 -5.38 -1.28
C GLU A 157 17.13 -5.72 -1.34
N LYS A 158 17.54 -6.86 -0.75
CA LYS A 158 18.94 -7.32 -0.81
C LYS A 158 19.38 -7.70 -2.22
N GLN A 159 18.49 -8.28 -3.03
CA GLN A 159 18.78 -8.57 -4.43
C GLN A 159 19.03 -7.29 -5.22
N GLU A 160 18.25 -6.21 -4.98
CA GLU A 160 18.52 -4.89 -5.59
C GLU A 160 19.89 -4.33 -5.19
N GLN A 161 20.31 -4.49 -3.93
CA GLN A 161 21.61 -3.96 -3.47
C GLN A 161 22.82 -4.74 -4.02
N ALA A 162 22.61 -5.96 -4.52
CA ALA A 162 23.67 -6.81 -5.06
C ALA A 162 23.83 -6.68 -6.59
N GLU A 163 22.89 -6.02 -7.27
CA GLU A 163 22.88 -5.77 -8.72
C GLU A 163 23.43 -4.39 -9.08
#